data_AF-A0A6A3NB79-F1
#
_entry.id   AF-A0A6A3NB79-F1
#
_cell.length_a   1.000
_cell.length_b   1.000
_cell.length_c   1.000
_cell.angle_alpha   90.00
_cell.angle_beta   90.00
_cell.angle_gamma   90.00
#
_symmetry.space_group_name_H-M   'P 1'
#
loop_
_entity.id
_entity.type
_entity.pdbx_description
1 polymer ?
#
loop_
_entity_poly.entity_id
_entity_poly.type
_entity_poly.pdbx_seq_one_letter_code
_entity_poly.pdbx_strand_id
1 'polypeptide(L)'
;MVAGSGLVLTPAQRTLVEKSRAVRQQRAAALEAQQQLEARNRAYVQDIKAHCKVPQHANVPSARRLILRHVGEELARVAHRERLLPSKTRSAPQHASNNRKTPAASDREDQDQTLHHKPQSSGDDGYDEERFGPVWRPPRKQPPNLWVPIFEQEVAEVQQAKEEAERKRVAAATEYREQLAQQDADKQRRRLDEKATADMYARAQAAQQAAWREQEKVKQKKREDQVVLEAQRWQHDLRAQAEAVRVAQETKERNERRALERFRLLDEEEKRRKAERKAADMEEVVRVKQANAKQLEIKRQVALREQQEDLELQKAYEKKLEMQEAARRAELDAILAKQSQKVKLALLNVKSAEEKALEDEQRALVMQAAVRAREAELLEQKERKKREAARVQMQALTVQREEKRSRRLSLEQEEAVYANKFKADFQTWQKEQVVVKEKVNHRNREYQQLVKQQMAEDARRRADEDKYGMTLLEAELNTKLLQKAGIASPPKDIHRR
;
A
#
# COMPACT_ATOMS: atom_id res chain seq x y z
N MET A 1 62.20 42.45 25.32
CA MET A 1 61.38 41.28 24.92
C MET A 1 60.44 40.98 26.09
N VAL A 2 59.19 40.59 25.84
CA VAL A 2 58.23 40.21 26.89
C VAL A 2 57.68 38.82 26.55
N ALA A 3 57.97 37.83 27.39
CA ALA A 3 57.52 36.45 27.19
C ALA A 3 56.14 36.26 27.85
N GLY A 4 55.12 35.97 27.04
CA GLY A 4 53.79 35.64 27.55
C GLY A 4 53.79 34.24 28.18
N SER A 5 53.63 34.18 29.51
CA SER A 5 53.59 32.94 30.30
C SER A 5 52.26 32.19 30.13
N GLY A 6 52.10 31.52 28.98
CA GLY A 6 50.95 30.63 28.73
C GLY A 6 50.91 29.46 29.72
N LEU A 7 49.88 29.42 30.58
CA LEU A 7 49.65 28.34 31.54
C LEU A 7 49.42 26.99 30.82
N VAL A 8 50.44 26.14 30.84
CA VAL A 8 50.39 24.80 30.22
C VAL A 8 49.58 23.85 31.10
N LEU A 9 48.29 23.68 30.79
CA LEU A 9 47.41 22.72 31.46
C LEU A 9 48.02 21.30 31.46
N THR A 10 47.95 20.62 32.61
CA THR A 10 48.48 19.26 32.78
C THR A 10 47.67 18.24 31.98
N PRO A 11 48.21 17.05 31.66
CA PRO A 11 47.47 16.03 30.88
C PRO A 11 46.13 15.64 31.52
N ALA A 12 46.07 15.53 32.84
CA ALA A 12 44.82 15.28 33.57
C ALA A 12 43.80 16.41 33.36
N GLN A 13 44.21 17.67 33.49
CA GLN A 13 43.34 18.83 33.24
C GLN A 13 42.84 18.87 31.78
N ARG A 14 43.68 18.55 30.80
CA ARG A 14 43.28 18.48 29.38
C ARG A 14 42.17 17.45 29.15
N THR A 15 42.36 16.21 29.63
CA THR A 15 41.33 15.16 29.49
C THR A 15 40.02 15.50 30.21
N LEU A 16 40.06 16.30 31.29
CA LEU A 16 38.87 16.80 32.00
C LEU A 16 38.15 17.91 31.21
N VAL A 17 38.91 18.81 30.56
CA VAL A 17 38.37 19.80 29.60
C VAL A 17 37.78 19.10 28.37
N GLU A 18 38.42 18.05 27.85
CA GLU A 18 37.93 17.27 26.72
C GLU A 18 36.64 16.50 27.06
N LYS A 19 36.59 15.82 28.21
CA LYS A 19 35.36 15.15 28.70
C LYS A 19 34.22 16.14 28.93
N SER A 20 34.48 17.30 29.54
CA SER A 20 33.44 18.31 29.74
C SER A 20 32.99 18.98 28.42
N ARG A 21 33.89 19.12 27.43
CA ARG A 21 33.54 19.53 26.06
C ARG A 21 32.67 18.48 25.36
N ALA A 22 33.02 17.20 25.45
CA ALA A 22 32.23 16.11 24.88
C ALA A 22 30.81 16.03 25.48
N VAL A 23 30.69 16.17 26.81
CA VAL A 23 29.37 16.24 27.48
C VAL A 23 28.56 17.47 27.05
N ARG A 24 29.19 18.63 26.84
CA ARG A 24 28.52 19.81 26.26
C ARG A 24 28.06 19.55 24.82
N GLN A 25 28.87 18.89 23.99
CA GLN A 25 28.51 18.53 22.61
C GLN A 25 27.36 17.52 22.57
N GLN A 26 27.37 16.49 23.43
CA GLN A 26 26.25 15.54 23.55
C GLN A 26 24.95 16.23 23.99
N ARG A 27 25.01 17.14 24.97
CA ARG A 27 23.84 17.94 25.39
C ARG A 27 23.32 18.85 24.28
N ALA A 28 24.21 19.48 23.50
CA ALA A 28 23.82 20.30 22.35
C ALA A 28 23.11 19.45 21.28
N ALA A 29 23.70 18.31 20.89
CA ALA A 29 23.10 17.39 19.91
C ALA A 29 21.75 16.81 20.38
N ALA A 30 21.59 16.54 21.68
CA ALA A 30 20.31 16.09 22.24
C ALA A 30 19.22 17.18 22.17
N LEU A 31 19.56 18.43 22.48
CA LEU A 31 18.65 19.57 22.34
C LEU A 31 18.30 19.84 20.87
N GLU A 32 19.26 19.72 19.97
CA GLU A 32 19.05 19.87 18.52
C GLU A 32 18.13 18.77 17.98
N ALA A 33 18.33 17.52 18.38
CA ALA A 33 17.43 16.41 18.04
C ALA A 33 16.01 16.60 18.59
N GLN A 34 15.86 17.13 19.82
CA GLN A 34 14.56 17.50 20.36
C GLN A 34 13.90 18.62 19.56
N GLN A 35 14.63 19.67 19.19
CA GLN A 35 14.12 20.76 18.34
C GLN A 35 13.71 20.26 16.95
N GLN A 36 14.45 19.30 16.36
CA GLN A 36 14.06 18.67 15.09
C GLN A 36 12.78 17.83 15.22
N LEU A 37 12.59 17.11 16.33
CA LEU A 37 11.34 16.38 16.61
C LEU A 37 10.17 17.35 16.83
N GLU A 38 10.36 18.44 17.59
CA GLU A 38 9.34 19.47 17.74
C GLU A 38 9.01 20.17 16.42
N ALA A 39 10.01 20.47 15.57
CA ALA A 39 9.79 21.04 14.25
C ALA A 39 8.98 20.09 13.34
N ARG A 40 9.31 18.79 13.34
CA ARG A 40 8.54 17.76 12.62
C ARG A 40 7.12 17.63 13.13
N ASN A 41 6.92 17.65 14.45
CA ASN A 41 5.58 17.61 15.06
C ASN A 41 4.77 18.87 14.73
N ARG A 42 5.40 20.06 14.74
CA ARG A 42 4.77 21.33 14.33
C ARG A 42 4.39 21.31 12.84
N ALA A 43 5.26 20.79 11.97
CA ALA A 43 4.97 20.61 10.54
C ALA A 43 3.80 19.64 10.33
N TYR A 44 3.84 18.45 10.94
CA TYR A 44 2.76 17.45 10.87
C TYR A 44 1.40 18.00 11.37
N VAL A 45 1.40 18.77 12.47
CA VAL A 45 0.19 19.46 12.96
C VAL A 45 -0.25 20.59 12.03
N GLN A 46 0.66 21.25 11.32
CA GLN A 46 0.32 22.23 10.28
C GLN A 46 -0.24 21.56 9.02
N ASP A 47 0.32 20.43 8.59
CA ASP A 47 -0.18 19.63 7.46
C ASP A 47 -1.58 19.09 7.75
N ILE A 48 -1.83 18.52 8.93
CA ILE A 48 -3.18 18.12 9.37
C ILE A 48 -4.11 19.35 9.36
N LYS A 49 -3.68 20.48 9.91
CA LYS A 49 -4.49 21.72 9.91
C LYS A 49 -4.72 22.26 8.50
N ALA A 50 -3.81 22.06 7.54
CA ALA A 50 -3.99 22.43 6.14
C ALA A 50 -5.01 21.50 5.46
N HIS A 51 -4.87 20.18 5.63
CA HIS A 51 -5.83 19.18 5.12
C HIS A 51 -7.24 19.39 5.70
N CYS A 52 -7.36 19.74 6.99
CA CYS A 52 -8.64 20.06 7.61
C CYS A 52 -9.18 21.47 7.27
N LYS A 53 -8.34 22.38 6.74
CA LYS A 53 -8.72 23.72 6.26
C LYS A 53 -9.00 23.78 4.76
N VAL A 54 -8.89 22.68 4.03
CA VAL A 54 -9.44 22.58 2.66
C VAL A 54 -10.93 22.97 2.71
N PRO A 55 -11.42 23.91 1.89
CA PRO A 55 -12.76 24.48 2.07
C PRO A 55 -13.88 23.43 2.01
N GLN A 56 -14.62 23.25 3.11
CA GLN A 56 -15.68 22.24 3.26
C GLN A 56 -16.95 22.49 2.41
N HIS A 57 -16.88 23.48 1.52
CA HIS A 57 -17.93 23.95 0.61
C HIS A 57 -17.77 23.45 -0.85
N ALA A 58 -16.70 22.72 -1.17
CA ALA A 58 -16.54 22.08 -2.49
C ALA A 58 -16.70 20.55 -2.38
N ASN A 59 -17.79 20.02 -2.98
CA ASN A 59 -17.94 18.63 -3.43
C ASN A 59 -17.73 17.50 -2.42
N VAL A 60 -18.41 17.53 -1.26
CA VAL A 60 -18.74 16.31 -0.49
C VAL A 60 -20.27 16.20 -0.38
N PRO A 61 -20.92 15.18 -0.99
CA PRO A 61 -22.37 15.00 -0.97
C PRO A 61 -22.92 14.92 0.47
N SER A 62 -24.04 15.62 0.72
CA SER A 62 -24.67 15.71 2.05
C SER A 62 -24.89 14.33 2.70
N ALA A 63 -25.34 13.35 1.90
CA ALA A 63 -25.55 11.97 2.33
C ALA A 63 -24.33 11.33 3.01
N ARG A 64 -23.09 11.57 2.55
CA ARG A 64 -21.90 10.98 3.19
C ARG A 64 -21.60 11.57 4.57
N ARG A 65 -21.93 12.85 4.81
CA ARG A 65 -21.81 13.46 6.15
C ARG A 65 -22.86 12.91 7.12
N LEU A 66 -24.08 12.68 6.64
CA LEU A 66 -25.14 12.02 7.44
C LEU A 66 -24.80 10.55 7.74
N ILE A 67 -24.34 9.78 6.75
CA ILE A 67 -23.95 8.37 6.94
C ILE A 67 -22.78 8.25 7.94
N LEU A 68 -21.71 9.05 7.78
CA LEU A 68 -20.57 9.00 8.72
C LEU A 68 -20.97 9.39 10.15
N ARG A 69 -21.86 10.37 10.31
CA ARG A 69 -22.40 10.74 11.63
C ARG A 69 -23.25 9.62 12.21
N HIS A 70 -24.17 9.05 11.42
CA HIS A 70 -25.06 8.00 11.88
C HIS A 70 -24.29 6.71 12.23
N VAL A 71 -23.31 6.30 11.42
CA VAL A 71 -22.42 5.17 11.73
C VAL A 71 -21.58 5.45 12.99
N GLY A 72 -21.12 6.68 13.20
CA GLY A 72 -20.46 7.08 14.45
C GLY A 72 -21.39 6.97 15.67
N GLU A 73 -22.64 7.41 15.54
CA GLU A 73 -23.67 7.33 16.58
C GLU A 73 -24.16 5.88 16.83
N GLU A 74 -24.18 5.02 15.82
CA GLU A 74 -24.44 3.56 15.95
C GLU A 74 -23.27 2.86 16.67
N LEU A 75 -22.02 3.07 16.22
CA LEU A 75 -20.83 2.47 16.84
C LEU A 75 -20.66 2.91 18.31
N ALA A 76 -20.95 4.18 18.62
CA ALA A 76 -21.00 4.66 20.00
C ALA A 76 -22.10 3.96 20.82
N ARG A 77 -23.29 3.73 20.24
CA ARG A 77 -24.38 2.99 20.90
C ARG A 77 -24.07 1.50 21.08
N VAL A 78 -23.34 0.87 20.17
CA VAL A 78 -22.82 -0.51 20.34
C VAL A 78 -21.81 -0.56 21.49
N ALA A 79 -20.79 0.31 21.49
CA ALA A 79 -19.79 0.36 22.56
C ALA A 79 -20.39 0.67 23.95
N HIS A 80 -21.47 1.46 24.01
CA HIS A 80 -22.24 1.69 25.24
C HIS A 80 -23.08 0.47 25.67
N ARG A 81 -23.61 -0.33 24.74
CA ARG A 81 -24.33 -1.57 25.06
C ARG A 81 -23.39 -2.67 25.56
N GLU A 82 -22.23 -2.84 24.93
CA GLU A 82 -21.23 -3.83 25.36
C GLU A 82 -20.70 -3.55 26.77
N ARG A 83 -20.60 -2.26 27.16
CA ARG A 83 -20.24 -1.84 28.53
C ARG A 83 -21.30 -2.12 29.60
N LEU A 84 -22.51 -2.57 29.25
CA LEU A 84 -23.64 -2.71 30.17
C LEU A 84 -24.18 -4.14 30.33
N LEU A 85 -23.51 -5.15 29.77
CA LEU A 85 -23.89 -6.56 29.97
C LEU A 85 -23.30 -7.11 31.29
N PRO A 86 -24.11 -7.58 32.24
CA PRO A 86 -23.62 -8.10 33.52
C PRO A 86 -23.03 -9.51 33.39
N SER A 87 -21.88 -9.74 34.03
CA SER A 87 -21.08 -10.96 33.94
C SER A 87 -21.63 -12.15 34.76
N LYS A 88 -22.80 -12.68 34.39
CA LYS A 88 -23.39 -13.89 35.01
C LYS A 88 -23.98 -14.90 34.01
N THR A 89 -23.13 -15.78 33.47
CA THR A 89 -23.50 -17.13 32.99
C THR A 89 -22.29 -18.06 33.00
N ARG A 90 -21.86 -18.50 34.18
CA ARG A 90 -20.96 -19.66 34.35
C ARG A 90 -21.66 -20.72 35.19
N SER A 91 -22.36 -21.63 34.53
CA SER A 91 -22.95 -22.85 35.10
C SER A 91 -22.36 -24.09 34.41
N ALA A 92 -22.23 -25.17 35.18
CA ALA A 92 -21.56 -26.41 34.77
C ALA A 92 -22.51 -27.37 34.01
N PRO A 93 -21.98 -28.41 33.32
CA PRO A 93 -22.79 -29.33 32.54
C PRO A 93 -23.60 -30.30 33.43
N GLN A 94 -24.73 -30.78 32.91
CA GLN A 94 -25.51 -31.86 33.53
C GLN A 94 -25.45 -33.14 32.68
N HIS A 95 -25.38 -34.28 33.37
CA HIS A 95 -25.44 -35.62 32.80
C HIS A 95 -26.87 -36.18 32.80
N ALA A 96 -27.12 -37.13 31.87
CA ALA A 96 -28.17 -38.15 31.93
C ALA A 96 -29.64 -37.64 31.81
N SER A 97 -30.66 -38.48 31.58
CA SER A 97 -30.70 -39.95 31.51
C SER A 97 -31.70 -40.47 30.45
N ASN A 98 -31.69 -41.78 30.18
CA ASN A 98 -32.57 -42.45 29.21
C ASN A 98 -33.82 -43.08 29.85
N ASN A 99 -34.83 -43.35 29.00
CA ASN A 99 -35.99 -44.26 29.20
C ASN A 99 -37.07 -43.80 30.21
N ARG A 100 -38.37 -43.85 29.85
CA ARG A 100 -39.11 -45.12 29.70
C ARG A 100 -40.50 -44.99 29.04
N LYS A 101 -40.90 -46.10 28.39
CA LYS A 101 -42.25 -46.71 28.29
C LYS A 101 -43.40 -45.98 27.54
N THR A 102 -43.71 -46.59 26.41
CA THR A 102 -45.04 -46.88 25.81
C THR A 102 -45.98 -47.67 26.75
N PRO A 103 -47.22 -48.06 26.33
CA PRO A 103 -48.19 -47.43 25.40
C PRO A 103 -49.59 -47.29 26.03
N ALA A 104 -50.59 -46.85 25.27
CA ALA A 104 -52.00 -47.19 25.52
C ALA A 104 -52.75 -47.43 24.20
N ALA A 105 -53.45 -48.55 24.12
CA ALA A 105 -54.46 -48.86 23.11
C ALA A 105 -55.60 -49.59 23.83
N SER A 106 -56.84 -49.33 23.41
CA SER A 106 -58.01 -50.07 23.91
C SER A 106 -59.20 -49.89 22.97
N ASP A 107 -59.49 -50.92 22.18
CA ASP A 107 -60.87 -51.23 21.87
C ASP A 107 -61.58 -51.62 23.16
N ARG A 108 -62.83 -51.17 23.36
CA ARG A 108 -63.91 -52.09 23.72
C ARG A 108 -65.30 -51.50 23.54
N GLU A 109 -66.26 -52.41 23.55
CA GLU A 109 -67.68 -52.21 23.32
C GLU A 109 -68.45 -51.73 24.57
N ASP A 110 -69.74 -51.53 24.34
CA ASP A 110 -70.88 -51.77 25.24
C ASP A 110 -71.56 -50.64 26.04
N GLN A 111 -72.90 -50.82 26.03
CA GLN A 111 -73.96 -50.41 26.96
C GLN A 111 -74.63 -49.02 26.89
N ASP A 112 -75.97 -49.14 26.90
CA ASP A 112 -77.02 -48.23 27.42
C ASP A 112 -77.23 -46.87 26.71
N GLN A 113 -78.43 -46.29 26.55
CA GLN A 113 -79.87 -46.53 26.80
C GLN A 113 -80.53 -45.19 26.35
N THR A 114 -81.82 -44.96 26.04
CA THR A 114 -83.11 -45.68 25.90
C THR A 114 -83.86 -44.98 24.70
N LEU A 115 -85.17 -45.01 24.37
CA LEU A 115 -86.45 -45.35 25.02
C LEU A 115 -87.47 -45.99 24.05
N HIS A 116 -88.39 -46.71 24.68
CA HIS A 116 -89.72 -47.16 24.28
C HIS A 116 -90.61 -46.28 23.37
N HIS A 117 -91.45 -46.94 22.56
CA HIS A 117 -92.88 -47.07 22.93
C HIS A 117 -93.61 -48.31 22.33
N LYS A 118 -94.37 -49.00 23.20
CA LYS A 118 -95.48 -49.97 23.02
C LYS A 118 -95.60 -50.80 21.73
N PRO A 119 -95.80 -52.11 21.91
CA PRO A 119 -97.06 -52.79 21.57
C PRO A 119 -97.92 -53.06 22.83
N GLN A 120 -99.20 -53.36 22.65
CA GLN A 120 -100.08 -53.97 23.67
C GLN A 120 -100.85 -55.16 23.08
N SER A 121 -101.25 -56.09 23.96
CA SER A 121 -101.87 -57.39 23.64
C SER A 121 -103.21 -57.54 24.38
N SER A 122 -103.88 -58.68 24.17
CA SER A 122 -105.01 -59.26 24.93
C SER A 122 -106.41 -58.61 24.80
N GLY A 123 -107.45 -59.41 25.09
CA GLY A 123 -108.86 -59.19 24.73
C GLY A 123 -109.22 -59.95 23.45
N ASP A 124 -109.54 -61.25 23.44
CA ASP A 124 -110.18 -62.13 24.45
C ASP A 124 -111.67 -61.80 24.69
N ASP A 125 -112.54 -62.55 24.02
CA ASP A 125 -114.01 -62.55 24.12
C ASP A 125 -114.50 -63.99 23.87
N GLY A 126 -114.40 -64.85 24.89
CA GLY A 126 -114.80 -66.26 24.83
C GLY A 126 -115.76 -66.64 25.94
N TYR A 127 -117.08 -66.47 25.71
CA TYR A 127 -118.13 -66.91 26.64
C TYR A 127 -119.45 -67.27 25.93
N ASP A 128 -119.68 -68.56 25.73
CA ASP A 128 -120.88 -69.29 26.17
C ASP A 128 -120.88 -70.70 25.53
N GLU A 129 -120.40 -71.68 26.29
CA GLU A 129 -120.62 -73.10 25.99
C GLU A 129 -122.00 -73.57 26.51
N GLU A 130 -122.47 -74.70 26.01
CA GLU A 130 -123.54 -75.54 26.57
C GLU A 130 -124.92 -74.89 26.88
N ARG A 131 -125.87 -75.01 25.93
CA ARG A 131 -127.29 -75.16 26.32
C ARG A 131 -128.12 -76.20 25.57
N PHE A 132 -127.67 -76.69 24.41
CA PHE A 132 -128.31 -77.83 23.73
C PHE A 132 -127.27 -78.72 23.05
N GLY A 133 -127.22 -80.00 23.44
CA GLY A 133 -126.31 -80.99 22.86
C GLY A 133 -126.70 -81.40 21.42
N PRO A 134 -125.75 -81.98 20.65
CA PRO A 134 -125.92 -82.24 19.22
C PRO A 134 -126.85 -83.43 18.93
N VAL A 135 -128.17 -83.18 18.95
CA VAL A 135 -129.17 -84.15 18.49
C VAL A 135 -129.04 -84.34 16.98
N TRP A 136 -128.45 -85.46 16.58
CA TRP A 136 -128.33 -85.89 15.18
C TRP A 136 -129.70 -85.88 14.47
N ARG A 137 -129.86 -84.98 13.50
CA ARG A 137 -130.90 -85.06 12.47
C ARG A 137 -130.21 -85.37 11.14
N PRO A 138 -130.59 -86.44 10.42
CA PRO A 138 -130.05 -86.70 9.09
C PRO A 138 -130.23 -85.47 8.17
N PRO A 139 -129.21 -85.06 7.41
CA PRO A 139 -129.29 -83.85 6.61
C PRO A 139 -130.35 -84.00 5.53
N ARG A 140 -131.36 -83.11 5.55
CA ARG A 140 -132.30 -82.95 4.44
C ARG A 140 -131.48 -82.52 3.22
N LYS A 141 -131.38 -83.39 2.21
CA LYS A 141 -130.74 -83.04 0.93
C LYS A 141 -131.51 -81.90 0.27
N GLN A 142 -131.01 -80.68 0.42
CA GLN A 142 -131.44 -79.55 -0.41
C GLN A 142 -130.95 -79.78 -1.85
N PRO A 143 -131.67 -79.30 -2.87
CA PRO A 143 -131.17 -79.35 -4.25
C PRO A 143 -129.87 -78.54 -4.37
N PRO A 144 -128.95 -78.90 -5.29
CA PRO A 144 -127.70 -78.16 -5.49
C PRO A 144 -127.97 -76.68 -5.78
N ASN A 145 -127.51 -75.81 -4.89
CA ASN A 145 -127.78 -74.38 -5.00
C ASN A 145 -126.80 -73.76 -6.00
N LEU A 146 -127.25 -73.58 -7.26
CA LEU A 146 -126.44 -73.14 -8.40
C LEU A 146 -125.74 -71.78 -8.22
N TRP A 147 -126.16 -70.99 -7.22
CA TRP A 147 -125.51 -69.74 -6.84
C TRP A 147 -124.19 -69.92 -6.09
N VAL A 148 -123.95 -71.08 -5.44
CA VAL A 148 -122.71 -71.31 -4.69
C VAL A 148 -121.48 -71.39 -5.60
N PRO A 149 -121.48 -72.17 -6.72
CA PRO A 149 -120.36 -72.15 -7.67
C PRO A 149 -120.10 -70.78 -8.31
N ILE A 150 -121.14 -69.95 -8.49
CA ILE A 150 -121.00 -68.60 -9.05
C ILE A 150 -120.31 -67.68 -8.02
N PHE A 151 -120.75 -67.73 -6.76
CA PHE A 151 -120.11 -66.97 -5.68
C PHE A 151 -118.67 -67.44 -5.40
N GLU A 152 -118.40 -68.74 -5.50
CA GLU A 152 -117.04 -69.30 -5.42
C GLU A 152 -116.15 -68.79 -6.57
N GLN A 153 -116.70 -68.63 -7.78
CA GLN A 153 -116.01 -68.00 -8.91
C GLN A 153 -115.76 -66.50 -8.68
N GLU A 154 -116.77 -65.72 -8.27
CA GLU A 154 -116.61 -64.28 -7.96
C GLU A 154 -115.58 -64.05 -6.85
N VAL A 155 -115.58 -64.89 -5.80
CA VAL A 155 -114.59 -64.84 -4.71
C VAL A 155 -113.19 -65.21 -5.22
N ALA A 156 -113.06 -66.20 -6.11
CA ALA A 156 -111.78 -66.55 -6.72
C ALA A 156 -111.25 -65.44 -7.65
N GLU A 157 -112.11 -64.80 -8.45
CA GLU A 157 -111.75 -63.64 -9.28
C GLU A 157 -111.30 -62.44 -8.44
N VAL A 158 -111.99 -62.14 -7.33
CA VAL A 158 -111.61 -61.08 -6.38
C VAL A 158 -110.29 -61.42 -5.65
N GLN A 159 -110.01 -62.70 -5.39
CA GLN A 159 -108.71 -63.13 -4.86
C GLN A 159 -107.59 -62.98 -5.89
N GLN A 160 -107.81 -63.44 -7.13
CA GLN A 160 -106.86 -63.27 -8.24
C GLN A 160 -106.57 -61.80 -8.53
N ALA A 161 -107.59 -60.94 -8.52
CA ALA A 161 -107.42 -59.49 -8.70
C ALA A 161 -106.60 -58.84 -7.58
N LYS A 162 -106.74 -59.31 -6.33
CA LYS A 162 -105.89 -58.88 -5.20
C LYS A 162 -104.45 -59.36 -5.36
N GLU A 163 -104.25 -60.64 -5.68
CA GLU A 163 -102.92 -61.19 -5.95
C GLU A 163 -102.23 -60.47 -7.11
N GLU A 164 -102.95 -60.17 -8.20
CA GLU A 164 -102.42 -59.36 -9.29
C GLU A 164 -102.05 -57.94 -8.85
N ALA A 165 -102.89 -57.28 -8.05
CA ALA A 165 -102.59 -55.95 -7.52
C ALA A 165 -101.37 -55.97 -6.59
N GLU A 166 -101.19 -57.01 -5.79
CA GLU A 166 -100.02 -57.20 -4.94
C GLU A 166 -98.76 -57.53 -5.76
N ARG A 167 -98.84 -58.43 -6.75
CA ARG A 167 -97.75 -58.71 -7.70
C ARG A 167 -97.32 -57.44 -8.45
N LYS A 168 -98.27 -56.62 -8.92
CA LYS A 168 -98.00 -55.33 -9.59
C LYS A 168 -97.39 -54.30 -8.64
N ARG A 169 -97.80 -54.25 -7.37
CA ARG A 169 -97.18 -53.41 -6.33
C ARG A 169 -95.75 -53.85 -5.99
N VAL A 170 -95.51 -55.17 -5.89
CA VAL A 170 -94.17 -55.72 -5.65
C VAL A 170 -93.25 -55.45 -6.85
N ALA A 171 -93.74 -55.61 -8.09
CA ALA A 171 -92.99 -55.28 -9.30
C ALA A 171 -92.58 -53.79 -9.35
N ALA A 172 -93.53 -52.88 -9.13
CA ALA A 172 -93.24 -51.45 -9.05
C ALA A 172 -92.27 -51.11 -7.90
N ALA A 173 -92.33 -51.82 -6.78
CA ALA A 173 -91.39 -51.67 -5.67
C ALA A 173 -89.98 -52.21 -6.00
N THR A 174 -89.86 -53.26 -6.82
CA THR A 174 -88.54 -53.71 -7.34
C THR A 174 -87.97 -52.74 -8.36
N GLU A 175 -88.78 -52.26 -9.32
CA GLU A 175 -88.36 -51.23 -10.29
C GLU A 175 -87.86 -49.96 -9.59
N TYR A 176 -88.58 -49.49 -8.55
CA TYR A 176 -88.16 -48.32 -7.78
C TYR A 176 -86.86 -48.55 -6.98
N ARG A 177 -86.66 -49.76 -6.44
CA ARG A 177 -85.39 -50.14 -5.78
C ARG A 177 -84.22 -50.19 -6.77
N GLU A 178 -84.45 -50.69 -7.99
CA GLU A 178 -83.44 -50.70 -9.06
C GLU A 178 -83.07 -49.28 -9.50
N GLN A 179 -84.07 -48.39 -9.67
CA GLN A 179 -83.83 -46.98 -9.99
C GLN A 179 -83.04 -46.26 -8.88
N LEU A 180 -83.33 -46.51 -7.60
CA LEU A 180 -82.54 -45.99 -6.49
C LEU A 180 -81.11 -46.53 -6.49
N ALA A 181 -80.93 -47.85 -6.71
CA ALA A 181 -79.61 -48.48 -6.79
C ALA A 181 -78.77 -47.91 -7.95
N GLN A 182 -79.38 -47.65 -9.11
CA GLN A 182 -78.73 -46.98 -10.24
C GLN A 182 -78.30 -45.54 -9.88
N GLN A 183 -79.19 -44.76 -9.25
CA GLN A 183 -78.86 -43.40 -8.81
C GLN A 183 -77.72 -43.36 -7.79
N ASP A 184 -77.67 -44.29 -6.84
CA ASP A 184 -76.60 -44.36 -5.85
C ASP A 184 -75.29 -44.90 -6.43
N ALA A 185 -75.34 -45.82 -7.39
CA ALA A 185 -74.16 -46.23 -8.17
C ALA A 185 -73.57 -45.05 -8.96
N ASP A 186 -74.40 -44.22 -9.60
CA ASP A 186 -73.93 -43.03 -10.32
C ASP A 186 -73.41 -41.93 -9.38
N LYS A 187 -74.00 -41.73 -8.20
CA LYS A 187 -73.44 -40.87 -7.14
C LYS A 187 -72.07 -41.37 -6.68
N GLN A 188 -71.90 -42.69 -6.54
CA GLN A 188 -70.61 -43.29 -6.19
C GLN A 188 -69.56 -43.12 -7.29
N ARG A 189 -69.93 -43.34 -8.57
CA ARG A 189 -69.06 -43.09 -9.72
C ARG A 189 -68.54 -41.65 -9.75
N ARG A 190 -69.45 -40.66 -9.70
CA ARG A 190 -69.06 -39.23 -9.66
C ARG A 190 -68.11 -38.91 -8.52
N ARG A 191 -68.35 -39.46 -7.31
CA ARG A 191 -67.44 -39.31 -6.15
C ARG A 191 -66.07 -39.97 -6.34
N LEU A 192 -65.96 -41.00 -7.19
CA LEU A 192 -64.67 -41.61 -7.56
C LEU A 192 -63.95 -40.77 -8.61
N ASP A 193 -64.68 -40.20 -9.58
CA ASP A 193 -64.13 -39.29 -10.61
C ASP A 193 -63.65 -37.96 -9.99
N GLU A 194 -64.40 -37.41 -9.03
CA GLU A 194 -64.02 -36.25 -8.20
C GLU A 194 -62.75 -36.52 -7.40
N LYS A 195 -62.60 -37.74 -6.83
CA LYS A 195 -61.38 -38.14 -6.12
C LYS A 195 -60.21 -38.34 -7.07
N ALA A 196 -60.41 -39.01 -8.20
CA ALA A 196 -59.37 -39.25 -9.20
C ALA A 196 -58.84 -37.93 -9.79
N THR A 197 -59.71 -36.96 -10.06
CA THR A 197 -59.30 -35.61 -10.50
C THR A 197 -58.56 -34.85 -9.39
N ALA A 198 -59.04 -34.89 -8.13
CA ALA A 198 -58.34 -34.29 -6.99
C ALA A 198 -56.94 -34.89 -6.76
N ASP A 199 -56.80 -36.22 -6.82
CA ASP A 199 -55.52 -36.93 -6.74
C ASP A 199 -54.57 -36.54 -7.87
N MET A 200 -55.07 -36.38 -9.10
CA MET A 200 -54.28 -35.93 -10.24
C MET A 200 -53.78 -34.49 -10.05
N TYR A 201 -54.62 -33.58 -9.52
CA TYR A 201 -54.17 -32.23 -9.16
C TYR A 201 -53.14 -32.24 -8.01
N ALA A 202 -53.33 -33.07 -6.98
CA ALA A 202 -52.38 -33.21 -5.88
C ALA A 202 -51.01 -33.73 -6.37
N ARG A 203 -51.01 -34.74 -7.26
CA ARG A 203 -49.80 -35.27 -7.92
C ARG A 203 -49.11 -34.21 -8.78
N ALA A 204 -49.88 -33.43 -9.56
CA ALA A 204 -49.34 -32.34 -10.38
C ALA A 204 -48.69 -31.23 -9.52
N GLN A 205 -49.33 -30.83 -8.41
CA GLN A 205 -48.76 -29.87 -7.46
C GLN A 205 -47.50 -30.42 -6.78
N ALA A 206 -47.50 -31.69 -6.36
CA ALA A 206 -46.33 -32.35 -5.78
C ALA A 206 -45.15 -32.39 -6.77
N ALA A 207 -45.40 -32.70 -8.04
CA ALA A 207 -44.39 -32.67 -9.10
C ALA A 207 -43.84 -31.26 -9.36
N GLN A 208 -44.70 -30.23 -9.39
CA GLN A 208 -44.28 -28.83 -9.51
C GLN A 208 -43.39 -28.40 -8.32
N GLN A 209 -43.77 -28.77 -7.08
CA GLN A 209 -42.94 -28.49 -5.90
C GLN A 209 -41.60 -29.23 -5.94
N ALA A 210 -41.57 -30.48 -6.41
CA ALA A 210 -40.34 -31.26 -6.56
C ALA A 210 -39.40 -30.60 -7.59
N ALA A 211 -39.90 -30.29 -8.78
CA ALA A 211 -39.14 -29.61 -9.83
C ALA A 211 -38.63 -28.22 -9.38
N TRP A 212 -39.42 -27.47 -8.62
CA TRP A 212 -38.98 -26.19 -8.04
C TRP A 212 -37.83 -26.38 -7.02
N ARG A 213 -37.93 -27.35 -6.10
CA ARG A 213 -36.85 -27.69 -5.14
C ARG A 213 -35.58 -28.17 -5.85
N GLU A 214 -35.70 -28.87 -6.98
CA GLU A 214 -34.55 -29.27 -7.79
C GLU A 214 -33.90 -28.08 -8.51
N GLN A 215 -34.70 -27.16 -9.06
CA GLN A 215 -34.19 -25.90 -9.61
C GLN A 215 -33.48 -25.04 -8.54
N GLU A 216 -33.98 -25.02 -7.30
CA GLU A 216 -33.29 -24.37 -6.19
C GLU A 216 -31.93 -25.02 -5.89
N LYS A 217 -31.87 -26.36 -5.78
CA LYS A 217 -30.61 -27.10 -5.60
C LYS A 217 -29.61 -26.84 -6.73
N VAL A 218 -30.08 -26.75 -7.98
CA VAL A 218 -29.23 -26.40 -9.13
C VAL A 218 -28.75 -24.95 -9.07
N LYS A 219 -29.58 -24.00 -8.60
CA LYS A 219 -29.18 -22.61 -8.37
C LYS A 219 -28.18 -22.47 -7.22
N GLN A 220 -28.32 -23.28 -6.16
CA GLN A 220 -27.39 -23.34 -5.03
C GLN A 220 -26.02 -23.88 -5.50
N LYS A 221 -25.98 -25.05 -6.13
CA LYS A 221 -24.75 -25.62 -6.70
C LYS A 221 -24.03 -24.65 -7.63
N LYS A 222 -24.73 -24.01 -8.56
CA LYS A 222 -24.12 -22.99 -9.45
C LYS A 222 -23.48 -21.81 -8.72
N ARG A 223 -23.97 -21.44 -7.53
CA ARG A 223 -23.33 -20.41 -6.68
C ARG A 223 -22.13 -20.97 -5.93
N GLU A 224 -22.22 -22.19 -5.43
CA GLU A 224 -21.11 -22.92 -4.79
C GLU A 224 -19.94 -23.10 -5.77
N ASP A 225 -20.23 -23.58 -7.00
CA ASP A 225 -19.28 -23.72 -8.10
C ASP A 225 -18.60 -22.37 -8.46
N GLN A 226 -19.37 -21.28 -8.51
CA GLN A 226 -18.85 -19.92 -8.75
C GLN A 226 -17.89 -19.47 -7.64
N VAL A 227 -18.27 -19.64 -6.38
CA VAL A 227 -17.42 -19.29 -5.23
C VAL A 227 -16.15 -20.15 -5.19
N VAL A 228 -16.23 -21.43 -5.56
CA VAL A 228 -15.06 -22.33 -5.67
C VAL A 228 -14.13 -21.88 -6.80
N LEU A 229 -14.65 -21.52 -7.97
CA LEU A 229 -13.87 -21.00 -9.10
C LEU A 229 -13.21 -19.66 -8.77
N GLU A 230 -13.88 -18.76 -8.06
CA GLU A 230 -13.30 -17.51 -7.57
C GLU A 230 -12.20 -17.78 -6.53
N ALA A 231 -12.43 -18.67 -5.57
CA ALA A 231 -11.42 -19.06 -4.58
C ALA A 231 -10.17 -19.68 -5.24
N GLN A 232 -10.34 -20.47 -6.30
CA GLN A 232 -9.23 -21.01 -7.10
C GLN A 232 -8.44 -19.91 -7.82
N ARG A 233 -9.13 -18.90 -8.39
CA ARG A 233 -8.47 -17.72 -8.99
C ARG A 233 -7.64 -16.96 -7.95
N TRP A 234 -8.23 -16.61 -6.80
CA TRP A 234 -7.52 -15.94 -5.72
C TRP A 234 -6.30 -16.75 -5.23
N GLN A 235 -6.40 -18.09 -5.15
CA GLN A 235 -5.24 -18.94 -4.82
C GLN A 235 -4.15 -18.92 -5.89
N HIS A 236 -4.51 -18.89 -7.18
CA HIS A 236 -3.54 -18.75 -8.27
C HIS A 236 -2.89 -17.36 -8.28
N ASP A 237 -3.66 -16.29 -8.08
CA ASP A 237 -3.14 -14.92 -8.01
C ASP A 237 -2.17 -14.72 -6.83
N LEU A 238 -2.50 -15.30 -5.66
CA LEU A 238 -1.60 -15.27 -4.49
C LEU A 238 -0.31 -16.06 -4.73
N ARG A 239 -0.36 -17.20 -5.43
CA ARG A 239 0.85 -17.96 -5.82
C ARG A 239 1.69 -17.17 -6.81
N ALA A 240 1.08 -16.61 -7.86
CA ALA A 240 1.77 -15.79 -8.85
C ALA A 240 2.42 -14.54 -8.22
N GLN A 241 1.76 -13.89 -7.25
CA GLN A 241 2.34 -12.79 -6.48
C GLN A 241 3.54 -13.24 -5.62
N ALA A 242 3.43 -14.38 -4.93
CA ALA A 242 4.53 -14.93 -4.14
C ALA A 242 5.75 -15.31 -5.01
N GLU A 243 5.52 -15.91 -6.18
CA GLU A 243 6.57 -16.24 -7.15
C GLU A 243 7.20 -14.98 -7.76
N ALA A 244 6.40 -13.97 -8.12
CA ALA A 244 6.90 -12.68 -8.60
C ALA A 244 7.77 -11.97 -7.55
N VAL A 245 7.38 -12.01 -6.27
CA VAL A 245 8.20 -11.50 -5.16
C VAL A 245 9.50 -12.29 -5.02
N ARG A 246 9.47 -13.63 -5.11
CA ARG A 246 10.68 -14.47 -5.05
C ARG A 246 11.64 -14.16 -6.20
N VAL A 247 11.13 -14.06 -7.43
CA VAL A 247 11.95 -13.70 -8.62
C VAL A 247 12.48 -12.27 -8.51
N ALA A 248 11.72 -11.33 -7.94
CA ALA A 248 12.19 -9.97 -7.64
C ALA A 248 13.28 -9.93 -6.55
N GLN A 249 13.28 -10.87 -5.59
CA GLN A 249 14.36 -11.05 -4.61
C GLN A 249 15.60 -11.69 -5.27
N GLU A 250 15.44 -12.81 -5.97
CA GLU A 250 16.52 -13.49 -6.70
C GLU A 250 17.24 -12.54 -7.68
N THR A 251 16.51 -11.65 -8.37
CA THR A 251 17.11 -10.69 -9.32
C THR A 251 17.81 -9.52 -8.61
N LYS A 252 17.31 -9.05 -7.46
CA LYS A 252 18.04 -8.09 -6.60
C LYS A 252 19.35 -8.69 -6.12
N GLU A 253 19.33 -9.89 -5.53
CA GLU A 253 20.54 -10.57 -5.08
C GLU A 253 21.57 -10.78 -6.21
N ARG A 254 21.12 -11.20 -7.40
CA ARG A 254 22.01 -11.35 -8.57
C ARG A 254 22.65 -10.01 -8.98
N ASN A 255 21.93 -8.90 -8.87
CA ASN A 255 22.46 -7.57 -9.18
C ASN A 255 23.37 -7.03 -8.07
N GLU A 256 23.06 -7.30 -6.80
CA GLU A 256 23.89 -6.95 -5.64
C GLU A 256 25.23 -7.71 -5.66
N ARG A 257 25.21 -9.03 -5.95
CA ARG A 257 26.43 -9.84 -6.15
C ARG A 257 27.30 -9.27 -7.27
N ARG A 258 26.72 -8.93 -8.43
CA ARG A 258 27.42 -8.27 -9.55
C ARG A 258 27.98 -6.89 -9.18
N ALA A 259 27.31 -6.12 -8.32
CA ALA A 259 27.83 -4.85 -7.82
C ALA A 259 29.03 -5.07 -6.88
N LEU A 260 28.93 -6.01 -5.94
CA LEU A 260 30.02 -6.39 -5.04
C LEU A 260 31.24 -6.95 -5.78
N GLU A 261 31.04 -7.72 -6.85
CA GLU A 261 32.10 -8.19 -7.74
C GLU A 261 32.82 -7.01 -8.43
N ARG A 262 32.08 -6.02 -8.94
CA ARG A 262 32.68 -4.79 -9.51
C ARG A 262 33.47 -3.99 -8.47
N PHE A 263 32.96 -3.83 -7.26
CA PHE A 263 33.69 -3.15 -6.18
C PHE A 263 34.97 -3.91 -5.79
N ARG A 264 34.94 -5.25 -5.72
CA ARG A 264 36.14 -6.07 -5.47
C ARG A 264 37.21 -5.89 -6.54
N LEU A 265 36.82 -5.87 -7.82
CA LEU A 265 37.75 -5.62 -8.93
C LEU A 265 38.37 -4.22 -8.86
N LEU A 266 37.57 -3.19 -8.53
CA LEU A 266 38.08 -1.82 -8.32
C LEU A 266 39.04 -1.73 -7.11
N ASP A 267 38.71 -2.39 -6.00
CA ASP A 267 39.61 -2.51 -4.84
C ASP A 267 40.93 -3.21 -5.18
N GLU A 268 40.90 -4.22 -6.06
CA GLU A 268 42.09 -4.91 -6.56
C GLU A 268 42.91 -4.05 -7.52
N GLU A 269 42.28 -3.32 -8.44
CA GLU A 269 42.95 -2.32 -9.28
C GLU A 269 43.61 -1.22 -8.42
N GLU A 270 42.92 -0.72 -7.39
CA GLU A 270 43.52 0.24 -6.47
C GLU A 270 44.71 -0.35 -5.71
N LYS A 271 44.63 -1.61 -5.25
CA LYS A 271 45.76 -2.30 -4.59
C LYS A 271 46.95 -2.44 -5.55
N ARG A 272 46.71 -2.79 -6.82
CA ARG A 272 47.76 -2.85 -7.86
C ARG A 272 48.39 -1.49 -8.10
N ARG A 273 47.60 -0.44 -8.37
CA ARG A 273 48.09 0.95 -8.53
C ARG A 273 48.84 1.48 -7.31
N LYS A 274 48.44 1.08 -6.09
CA LYS A 274 49.14 1.43 -4.84
C LYS A 274 50.45 0.64 -4.67
N ALA A 275 50.57 -0.56 -5.22
CA ALA A 275 51.82 -1.32 -5.25
C ALA A 275 52.78 -0.80 -6.33
N GLU A 276 52.28 -0.51 -7.54
CA GLU A 276 53.01 0.10 -8.66
C GLU A 276 53.65 1.43 -8.24
N ARG A 277 52.89 2.32 -7.59
CA ARG A 277 53.43 3.57 -7.03
C ARG A 277 54.56 3.31 -6.03
N LYS A 278 54.36 2.43 -5.05
CA LYS A 278 55.41 2.06 -4.08
C LYS A 278 56.66 1.47 -4.73
N ALA A 279 56.52 0.74 -5.83
CA ALA A 279 57.66 0.23 -6.59
C ALA A 279 58.42 1.37 -7.27
N ALA A 280 57.73 2.30 -7.92
CA ALA A 280 58.32 3.50 -8.53
C ALA A 280 58.99 4.41 -7.47
N ASP A 281 58.35 4.64 -6.33
CA ASP A 281 58.90 5.39 -5.19
C ASP A 281 60.21 4.76 -4.69
N MET A 282 60.25 3.41 -4.60
CA MET A 282 61.44 2.67 -4.20
C MET A 282 62.56 2.72 -5.26
N GLU A 283 62.23 2.67 -6.55
CA GLU A 283 63.19 2.90 -7.62
C GLU A 283 63.78 4.30 -7.58
N GLU A 284 62.97 5.34 -7.36
CA GLU A 284 63.44 6.71 -7.21
C GLU A 284 64.40 6.83 -6.02
N VAL A 285 64.04 6.27 -4.87
CA VAL A 285 64.92 6.22 -3.68
C VAL A 285 66.25 5.51 -3.97
N VAL A 286 66.27 4.47 -4.80
CA VAL A 286 67.52 3.82 -5.23
C VAL A 286 68.33 4.73 -6.16
N ARG A 287 67.70 5.38 -7.14
CA ARG A 287 68.36 6.33 -8.06
C ARG A 287 68.95 7.53 -7.30
N VAL A 288 68.23 8.08 -6.33
CA VAL A 288 68.70 9.17 -5.44
C VAL A 288 69.86 8.71 -4.56
N LYS A 289 69.82 7.49 -4.00
CA LYS A 289 70.96 6.93 -3.26
C LYS A 289 72.22 6.79 -4.14
N GLN A 290 72.07 6.32 -5.38
CA GLN A 290 73.19 6.22 -6.33
C GLN A 290 73.73 7.61 -6.74
N ALA A 291 72.86 8.59 -6.95
CA ALA A 291 73.26 9.97 -7.24
C ALA A 291 74.03 10.60 -6.06
N ASN A 292 73.55 10.42 -4.83
CA ASN A 292 74.22 10.91 -3.62
C ASN A 292 75.58 10.22 -3.40
N ALA A 293 75.70 8.92 -3.67
CA ALA A 293 76.98 8.21 -3.62
C ALA A 293 78.00 8.82 -4.59
N LYS A 294 77.61 9.02 -5.86
CA LYS A 294 78.45 9.69 -6.87
C LYS A 294 78.83 11.12 -6.47
N GLN A 295 77.92 11.89 -5.90
CA GLN A 295 78.24 13.23 -5.38
C GLN A 295 79.25 13.19 -4.22
N LEU A 296 79.17 12.19 -3.33
CA LEU A 296 80.15 12.01 -2.26
C LEU A 296 81.52 11.56 -2.78
N GLU A 297 81.56 10.73 -3.83
CA GLU A 297 82.80 10.35 -4.53
C GLU A 297 83.46 11.57 -5.20
N ILE A 298 82.68 12.39 -5.91
CA ILE A 298 83.18 13.65 -6.50
C ILE A 298 83.71 14.60 -5.42
N LYS A 299 83.00 14.76 -4.30
CA LYS A 299 83.47 15.60 -3.17
C LYS A 299 84.76 15.06 -2.54
N ARG A 300 84.93 13.74 -2.43
CA ARG A 300 86.20 13.12 -1.99
C ARG A 300 87.33 13.38 -2.98
N GLN A 301 87.07 13.29 -4.29
CA GLN A 301 88.08 13.60 -5.31
C GLN A 301 88.48 15.08 -5.32
N VAL A 302 87.53 15.99 -5.09
CA VAL A 302 87.81 17.44 -4.96
C VAL A 302 88.66 17.68 -3.70
N ALA A 303 88.26 17.17 -2.53
CA ALA A 303 89.04 17.32 -1.30
C ALA A 303 90.46 16.73 -1.39
N LEU A 304 90.65 15.64 -2.14
CA LEU A 304 91.98 15.08 -2.41
C LEU A 304 92.82 15.96 -3.35
N ARG A 305 92.21 16.70 -4.29
CA ARG A 305 92.91 17.69 -5.13
C ARG A 305 93.24 18.95 -4.35
N GLU A 306 92.31 19.46 -3.56
CA GLU A 306 92.54 20.59 -2.64
C GLU A 306 93.74 20.28 -1.71
N GLN A 307 93.81 19.07 -1.15
CA GLN A 307 94.97 18.62 -0.37
C GLN A 307 96.28 18.49 -1.17
N GLN A 308 96.23 18.14 -2.46
CA GLN A 308 97.41 18.08 -3.32
C GLN A 308 97.88 19.49 -3.69
N GLU A 309 96.95 20.39 -4.04
CA GLU A 309 97.20 21.80 -4.33
C GLU A 309 97.76 22.52 -3.08
N ASP A 310 97.23 22.27 -1.88
CA ASP A 310 97.78 22.77 -0.61
C ASP A 310 99.22 22.28 -0.37
N LEU A 311 99.52 21.00 -0.63
CA LEU A 311 100.87 20.44 -0.47
C LEU A 311 101.85 20.96 -1.54
N GLU A 312 101.39 21.26 -2.75
CA GLU A 312 102.19 21.90 -3.79
C GLU A 312 102.43 23.38 -3.48
N LEU A 313 101.43 24.09 -2.98
CA LEU A 313 101.56 25.45 -2.46
C LEU A 313 102.53 25.49 -1.28
N GLN A 314 102.43 24.59 -0.30
CA GLN A 314 103.39 24.47 0.80
C GLN A 314 104.82 24.29 0.28
N LYS A 315 105.07 23.33 -0.62
CA LYS A 315 106.40 23.14 -1.24
C LYS A 315 106.87 24.35 -2.06
N ALA A 316 105.95 25.10 -2.66
CA ALA A 316 106.27 26.33 -3.38
C ALA A 316 106.57 27.50 -2.42
N TYR A 317 105.95 27.55 -1.24
CA TYR A 317 106.27 28.48 -0.17
C TYR A 317 107.58 28.12 0.53
N GLU A 318 107.82 26.83 0.81
CA GLU A 318 109.10 26.31 1.30
C GLU A 318 110.23 26.69 0.35
N LYS A 319 110.13 26.36 -0.95
CA LYS A 319 111.13 26.76 -1.94
C LYS A 319 111.30 28.28 -2.09
N LYS A 320 110.23 29.06 -1.95
CA LYS A 320 110.33 30.53 -1.93
C LYS A 320 111.03 31.02 -0.66
N LEU A 321 110.80 30.38 0.48
CA LEU A 321 111.47 30.70 1.75
C LEU A 321 112.94 30.26 1.72
N GLU A 322 113.25 29.08 1.18
CA GLU A 322 114.62 28.62 0.91
C GLU A 322 115.35 29.58 -0.04
N MET A 323 114.70 30.03 -1.12
CA MET A 323 115.27 31.03 -2.04
C MET A 323 115.39 32.40 -1.38
N GLN A 324 114.47 32.81 -0.51
CA GLN A 324 114.57 34.05 0.27
C GLN A 324 115.61 33.96 1.38
N GLU A 325 115.83 32.80 1.97
CA GLU A 325 116.90 32.55 2.95
C GLU A 325 118.25 32.42 2.27
N ALA A 326 118.35 31.76 1.12
CA ALA A 326 119.56 31.72 0.31
C ALA A 326 119.90 33.11 -0.23
N ALA A 327 118.90 33.88 -0.70
CA ALA A 327 119.06 35.27 -1.06
C ALA A 327 119.43 36.13 0.16
N ARG A 328 118.81 35.94 1.32
CA ARG A 328 119.15 36.67 2.57
C ARG A 328 120.52 36.30 3.11
N ARG A 329 120.96 35.05 2.98
CA ARG A 329 122.31 34.58 3.33
C ARG A 329 123.34 35.17 2.35
N ALA A 330 123.11 35.03 1.04
CA ALA A 330 123.94 35.65 0.02
C ALA A 330 123.94 37.19 0.10
N GLU A 331 122.83 37.82 0.51
CA GLU A 331 122.76 39.24 0.82
C GLU A 331 123.49 39.57 2.11
N LEU A 332 123.41 38.76 3.17
CA LEU A 332 124.17 38.97 4.40
C LEU A 332 125.68 38.77 4.18
N ASP A 333 126.09 37.77 3.40
CA ASP A 333 127.47 37.54 2.99
C ASP A 333 127.95 38.65 2.05
N ALA A 334 127.12 39.05 1.07
CA ALA A 334 127.38 40.21 0.24
C ALA A 334 127.26 41.53 1.01
N ILE A 335 126.61 41.59 2.17
CA ILE A 335 126.56 42.74 3.08
C ILE A 335 127.74 42.68 4.04
N LEU A 336 128.32 41.54 4.39
CA LEU A 336 129.60 41.44 5.10
C LEU A 336 130.76 41.79 4.15
N ALA A 337 130.69 41.38 2.89
CA ALA A 337 131.57 41.86 1.82
C ALA A 337 131.33 43.36 1.54
N LYS A 338 130.07 43.80 1.37
CA LYS A 338 129.75 45.23 1.18
C LYS A 338 129.89 46.05 2.47
N GLN A 339 130.06 45.48 3.66
CA GLN A 339 130.37 46.19 4.93
C GLN A 339 131.87 46.18 5.21
N SER A 340 132.63 45.17 4.85
CA SER A 340 134.09 45.32 4.73
C SER A 340 134.46 46.31 3.61
N GLN A 341 133.56 46.54 2.63
CA GLN A 341 133.62 47.67 1.69
C GLN A 341 132.86 48.94 2.15
N LYS A 342 131.86 48.90 3.05
CA LYS A 342 131.12 50.09 3.56
C LYS A 342 131.67 50.67 4.86
N VAL A 343 132.36 49.91 5.69
CA VAL A 343 133.31 50.47 6.66
C VAL A 343 134.46 51.19 5.90
N LYS A 344 134.65 50.89 4.60
CA LYS A 344 135.49 51.66 3.65
C LYS A 344 134.75 52.69 2.77
N LEU A 345 133.40 52.72 2.72
CA LEU A 345 132.63 53.56 1.77
C LEU A 345 131.39 54.24 2.35
N ALA A 346 130.64 53.63 3.28
CA ALA A 346 129.64 54.29 4.12
C ALA A 346 130.25 55.03 5.33
N LEU A 347 131.46 55.56 5.15
CA LEU A 347 131.75 56.92 5.61
C LEU A 347 130.98 57.97 4.78
N LEU A 348 130.40 57.57 3.63
CA LEU A 348 129.56 58.36 2.73
C LEU A 348 128.20 57.69 2.48
N ASN A 349 127.18 58.25 3.12
CA ASN A 349 125.78 58.38 2.69
C ASN A 349 124.83 57.15 2.64
N VAL A 350 123.60 57.42 3.10
CA VAL A 350 122.37 56.61 2.99
C VAL A 350 121.21 57.62 2.77
N LYS A 351 120.19 57.27 1.98
CA LYS A 351 119.01 58.14 1.73
C LYS A 351 117.93 57.96 2.81
N SER A 352 117.03 58.95 2.96
CA SER A 352 116.00 58.98 4.01
C SER A 352 114.83 58.02 3.76
N ALA A 353 114.02 57.79 4.80
CA ALA A 353 112.91 56.84 4.80
C ALA A 353 111.58 57.41 4.25
N GLU A 354 111.55 58.70 3.88
CA GLU A 354 110.32 59.46 3.61
C GLU A 354 109.69 59.10 2.26
N GLU A 355 110.51 58.92 1.22
CA GLU A 355 110.06 58.48 -0.12
C GLU A 355 109.25 57.17 -0.04
N LYS A 356 109.63 56.27 0.88
CA LYS A 356 108.98 54.97 1.07
C LYS A 356 107.63 55.05 1.79
N ALA A 357 107.42 56.03 2.67
CA ALA A 357 106.15 56.20 3.37
C ALA A 357 105.01 56.61 2.40
N LEU A 358 105.32 57.52 1.47
CA LEU A 358 104.36 58.08 0.51
C LEU A 358 103.81 57.04 -0.48
N GLU A 359 104.56 55.99 -0.82
CA GLU A 359 104.07 54.92 -1.70
C GLU A 359 102.98 54.05 -1.04
N ASP A 360 103.14 53.71 0.24
CA ASP A 360 102.22 52.82 0.94
C ASP A 360 100.90 53.53 1.35
N GLU A 361 100.94 54.84 1.62
CA GLU A 361 99.73 55.67 1.80
C GLU A 361 98.84 55.67 0.54
N GLN A 362 99.43 55.82 -0.65
CA GLN A 362 98.70 55.81 -1.92
C GLN A 362 98.01 54.45 -2.17
N ARG A 363 98.69 53.35 -1.85
CA ARG A 363 98.13 51.99 -1.96
C ARG A 363 96.94 51.79 -1.02
N ALA A 364 97.00 52.30 0.21
CA ALA A 364 95.92 52.20 1.18
C ALA A 364 94.63 52.92 0.73
N LEU A 365 94.77 54.11 0.14
CA LEU A 365 93.63 54.92 -0.33
C LEU A 365 92.86 54.23 -1.48
N VAL A 366 93.58 53.65 -2.45
CA VAL A 366 92.97 52.92 -3.58
C VAL A 366 92.15 51.72 -3.10
N MET A 367 92.67 50.96 -2.13
CA MET A 367 91.95 49.81 -1.57
C MET A 367 90.68 50.22 -0.81
N GLN A 368 90.72 51.30 -0.01
CA GLN A 368 89.54 51.81 0.69
C GLN A 368 88.44 52.29 -0.27
N ALA A 369 88.81 52.92 -1.39
CA ALA A 369 87.84 53.34 -2.41
C ALA A 369 87.14 52.15 -3.06
N ALA A 370 87.89 51.09 -3.40
CA ALA A 370 87.34 49.88 -4.04
C ALA A 370 86.36 49.09 -3.14
N VAL A 371 86.55 49.11 -1.82
CA VAL A 371 85.60 48.48 -0.87
C VAL A 371 84.27 49.26 -0.84
N ARG A 372 84.32 50.58 -0.66
CA ARG A 372 83.12 51.43 -0.57
C ARG A 372 82.23 51.35 -1.82
N ALA A 373 82.84 51.22 -3.00
CA ALA A 373 82.10 51.03 -4.26
C ALA A 373 81.25 49.74 -4.25
N ARG A 374 81.84 48.61 -3.82
CA ARG A 374 81.14 47.31 -3.76
C ARG A 374 80.00 47.31 -2.73
N GLU A 375 80.15 48.04 -1.63
CA GLU A 375 79.11 48.19 -0.62
C GLU A 375 77.88 48.95 -1.17
N ALA A 376 78.10 50.01 -1.96
CA ALA A 376 77.04 50.77 -2.62
C ALA A 376 76.27 49.91 -3.64
N GLU A 377 76.96 49.16 -4.51
CA GLU A 377 76.34 48.26 -5.48
C GLU A 377 75.45 47.20 -4.82
N LEU A 378 75.89 46.63 -3.68
CA LEU A 378 75.13 45.64 -2.92
C LEU A 378 73.89 46.24 -2.25
N LEU A 379 73.89 47.53 -1.89
CA LEU A 379 72.70 48.23 -1.40
C LEU A 379 71.71 48.50 -2.54
N GLU A 380 72.18 48.98 -3.68
CA GLU A 380 71.34 49.18 -4.88
C GLU A 380 70.66 47.88 -5.33
N GLN A 381 71.39 46.76 -5.39
CA GLN A 381 70.81 45.47 -5.75
C GLN A 381 69.72 45.01 -4.77
N LYS A 382 69.89 45.28 -3.46
CA LYS A 382 68.86 44.99 -2.44
C LYS A 382 67.62 45.88 -2.64
N GLU A 383 67.78 47.14 -3.04
CA GLU A 383 66.66 48.01 -3.36
C GLU A 383 65.93 47.62 -4.65
N ARG A 384 66.66 47.32 -5.73
CA ARG A 384 66.08 46.86 -7.00
C ARG A 384 65.22 45.62 -6.78
N LYS A 385 65.74 44.61 -6.06
CA LYS A 385 65.01 43.39 -5.68
C LYS A 385 63.77 43.67 -4.80
N LYS A 386 63.82 44.62 -3.87
CA LYS A 386 62.63 45.06 -3.09
C LYS A 386 61.56 45.69 -3.99
N ARG A 387 61.95 46.57 -4.91
CA ARG A 387 61.05 47.25 -5.85
C ARG A 387 60.43 46.27 -6.84
N GLU A 388 61.20 45.28 -7.31
CA GLU A 388 60.73 44.17 -8.16
C GLU A 388 59.73 43.26 -7.44
N ALA A 389 60.05 42.81 -6.22
CA ALA A 389 59.14 41.98 -5.41
C ALA A 389 57.80 42.69 -5.15
N ALA A 390 57.81 44.00 -4.85
CA ALA A 390 56.59 44.79 -4.70
C ALA A 390 55.75 44.88 -5.99
N ARG A 391 56.40 45.04 -7.16
CA ARG A 391 55.72 45.03 -8.47
C ARG A 391 55.04 43.68 -8.74
N VAL A 392 55.74 42.56 -8.51
CA VAL A 392 55.19 41.20 -8.69
C VAL A 392 54.01 40.96 -7.74
N GLN A 393 54.10 41.42 -6.48
CA GLN A 393 52.99 41.32 -5.53
C GLN A 393 51.76 42.13 -5.98
N MET A 394 51.93 43.34 -6.53
CA MET A 394 50.80 44.10 -7.08
C MET A 394 50.18 43.42 -8.30
N GLN A 395 51.00 42.88 -9.22
CA GLN A 395 50.51 42.16 -10.41
C GLN A 395 49.74 40.88 -10.03
N ALA A 396 50.21 40.12 -9.04
CA ALA A 396 49.47 38.97 -8.51
C ALA A 396 48.12 39.39 -7.89
N LEU A 397 48.06 40.56 -7.24
CA LEU A 397 46.82 41.09 -6.67
C LEU A 397 45.85 41.66 -7.71
N THR A 398 46.31 42.19 -8.85
CA THR A 398 45.41 42.59 -9.95
C THR A 398 44.82 41.37 -10.63
N VAL A 399 45.64 40.37 -10.99
CA VAL A 399 45.16 39.10 -11.58
C VAL A 399 44.15 38.41 -10.65
N GLN A 400 44.43 38.31 -9.34
CA GLN A 400 43.48 37.72 -8.40
C GLN A 400 42.17 38.51 -8.27
N ARG A 401 42.20 39.85 -8.43
CA ARG A 401 40.98 40.68 -8.45
C ARG A 401 40.19 40.49 -9.75
N GLU A 402 40.86 40.32 -10.87
CA GLU A 402 40.26 40.07 -12.18
C GLU A 402 39.63 38.68 -12.24
N GLU A 403 40.34 37.63 -11.80
CA GLU A 403 39.76 36.28 -11.63
C GLU A 403 38.50 36.31 -10.76
N LYS A 404 38.53 37.01 -9.62
CA LYS A 404 37.38 37.14 -8.71
C LYS A 404 36.21 37.92 -9.32
N ARG A 405 36.45 38.78 -10.32
CA ARG A 405 35.39 39.44 -11.10
C ARG A 405 34.84 38.48 -12.15
N SER A 406 35.69 37.84 -12.94
CA SER A 406 35.28 36.89 -14.00
C SER A 406 34.48 35.72 -13.43
N ARG A 407 34.89 35.15 -12.28
CA ARG A 407 34.16 34.08 -11.58
C ARG A 407 32.80 34.53 -11.03
N ARG A 408 32.60 35.83 -10.73
CA ARG A 408 31.28 36.36 -10.36
C ARG A 408 30.39 36.51 -11.58
N LEU A 409 30.92 37.11 -12.65
CA LEU A 409 30.20 37.27 -13.91
C LEU A 409 29.75 35.94 -14.53
N SER A 410 30.56 34.86 -14.41
CA SER A 410 30.13 33.53 -14.86
C SER A 410 29.02 32.95 -14.00
N LEU A 411 29.08 33.08 -12.67
CA LEU A 411 28.01 32.64 -11.77
C LEU A 411 26.72 33.45 -11.98
N GLU A 412 26.81 34.77 -12.16
CA GLU A 412 25.67 35.64 -12.50
C GLU A 412 25.02 35.24 -13.83
N GLN A 413 25.80 34.79 -14.82
CA GLN A 413 25.29 34.24 -16.08
C GLN A 413 24.64 32.86 -15.90
N GLU A 414 25.25 31.96 -15.12
CA GLU A 414 24.69 30.64 -14.79
C GLU A 414 23.37 30.76 -14.02
N GLU A 415 23.30 31.65 -13.03
CA GLU A 415 22.09 31.99 -12.27
C GLU A 415 21.01 32.61 -13.17
N ALA A 416 21.38 33.52 -14.09
CA ALA A 416 20.43 34.09 -15.06
C ALA A 416 19.87 33.02 -16.02
N VAL A 417 20.72 32.10 -16.51
CA VAL A 417 20.28 30.97 -17.35
C VAL A 417 19.38 30.02 -16.56
N TYR A 418 19.70 29.73 -15.30
CA TYR A 418 18.86 28.91 -14.42
C TYR A 418 17.50 29.57 -14.15
N ALA A 419 17.49 30.86 -13.80
CA ALA A 419 16.27 31.63 -13.57
C ALA A 419 15.39 31.72 -14.83
N ASN A 420 15.99 31.80 -16.02
CA ASN A 420 15.24 31.82 -17.28
C ASN A 420 14.66 30.43 -17.64
N LYS A 421 15.38 29.33 -17.37
CA LYS A 421 14.83 27.97 -17.47
C LYS A 421 13.65 27.79 -16.52
N PHE A 422 13.82 28.12 -15.23
CA PHE A 422 12.76 28.01 -14.23
C PHE A 422 11.51 28.85 -14.57
N LYS A 423 11.67 30.05 -15.15
CA LYS A 423 10.55 30.85 -15.67
C LYS A 423 9.85 30.16 -16.84
N ALA A 424 10.58 29.51 -17.75
CA ALA A 424 9.99 28.77 -18.86
C ALA A 424 9.23 27.52 -18.36
N ASP A 425 9.81 26.76 -17.44
CA ASP A 425 9.20 25.58 -16.82
C ASP A 425 7.94 25.93 -16.02
N PHE A 426 7.95 27.08 -15.33
CA PHE A 426 6.75 27.60 -14.67
C PHE A 426 5.66 28.00 -15.69
N GLN A 427 6.02 28.59 -16.83
CA GLN A 427 5.08 28.96 -17.88
C GLN A 427 4.50 27.75 -18.64
N THR A 428 5.27 26.68 -18.86
CA THR A 428 4.75 25.43 -19.45
C THR A 428 3.78 24.75 -18.48
N TRP A 429 4.17 24.59 -17.21
CA TRP A 429 3.29 24.07 -16.16
C TRP A 429 2.00 24.90 -16.01
N GLN A 430 2.10 26.25 -16.06
CA GLN A 430 0.91 27.12 -15.99
C GLN A 430 -0.04 26.88 -17.17
N LYS A 431 0.47 26.68 -18.39
CA LYS A 431 -0.34 26.33 -19.58
C LYS A 431 -0.99 24.95 -19.42
N GLU A 432 -0.26 23.96 -18.92
CA GLU A 432 -0.81 22.62 -18.63
C GLU A 432 -1.95 22.68 -17.61
N GLN A 433 -1.79 23.46 -16.54
CA GLN A 433 -2.85 23.66 -15.54
C GLN A 433 -4.10 24.34 -16.11
N VAL A 434 -3.97 25.24 -17.08
CA VAL A 434 -5.11 25.82 -17.81
C VAL A 434 -5.80 24.74 -18.64
N VAL A 435 -5.05 23.99 -19.47
CA VAL A 435 -5.59 22.91 -20.32
C VAL A 435 -6.26 21.80 -19.49
N VAL A 436 -5.73 21.47 -18.31
CA VAL A 436 -6.38 20.52 -17.38
C VAL A 436 -7.70 21.06 -16.85
N LYS A 437 -7.75 22.34 -16.44
CA LYS A 437 -9.01 22.99 -16.00
C LYS A 437 -10.03 23.08 -17.13
N GLU A 438 -9.60 23.37 -18.36
CA GLU A 438 -10.46 23.39 -19.54
C GLU A 438 -11.05 22.01 -19.84
N LYS A 439 -10.25 20.94 -19.79
CA LYS A 439 -10.72 19.55 -19.95
C LYS A 439 -11.74 19.15 -18.87
N VAL A 440 -11.53 19.56 -17.61
CA VAL A 440 -12.50 19.35 -16.53
C VAL A 440 -13.78 20.17 -16.76
N ASN A 441 -13.67 21.42 -17.17
CA ASN A 441 -14.82 22.28 -17.48
C ASN A 441 -15.62 21.79 -18.69
N HIS A 442 -14.95 21.20 -19.70
CA HIS A 442 -15.59 20.57 -20.85
C HIS A 442 -16.42 19.36 -20.40
N ARG A 443 -15.81 18.41 -19.67
CA ARG A 443 -16.50 17.26 -19.07
C ARG A 443 -17.69 17.66 -18.20
N ASN A 444 -17.53 18.71 -17.39
CA ASN A 444 -18.64 19.23 -16.58
C ASN A 444 -19.79 19.80 -17.43
N ARG A 445 -19.51 20.40 -18.60
CA ARG A 445 -20.54 20.83 -19.56
C ARG A 445 -21.19 19.64 -20.25
N GLU A 446 -20.43 18.62 -20.67
CA GLU A 446 -20.94 17.37 -21.25
C GLU A 446 -21.89 16.67 -20.27
N TYR A 447 -21.48 16.49 -19.00
CA TYR A 447 -22.35 15.92 -17.96
C TYR A 447 -23.60 16.78 -17.69
N GLN A 448 -23.49 18.12 -17.69
CA GLN A 448 -24.66 19.00 -17.56
C GLN A 448 -25.61 18.91 -18.77
N GLN A 449 -25.09 18.68 -19.97
CA GLN A 449 -25.91 18.43 -21.17
C GLN A 449 -26.61 17.07 -21.09
N LEU A 450 -25.89 16.02 -20.69
CA LEU A 450 -26.45 14.68 -20.49
C LEU A 450 -27.56 14.68 -19.42
N VAL A 451 -27.34 15.33 -18.28
CA VAL A 451 -28.37 15.47 -17.23
C VAL A 451 -29.58 16.27 -17.73
N LYS A 452 -29.38 17.30 -18.55
CA LYS A 452 -30.50 18.03 -19.19
C LYS A 452 -31.26 17.17 -20.20
N GLN A 453 -30.57 16.33 -20.97
CA GLN A 453 -31.19 15.35 -21.87
C GLN A 453 -32.01 14.32 -21.07
N GLN A 454 -31.43 13.72 -20.03
CA GLN A 454 -32.12 12.80 -19.14
C GLN A 454 -33.34 13.43 -18.45
N MET A 455 -33.25 14.67 -17.98
CA MET A 455 -34.43 15.38 -17.43
C MET A 455 -35.48 15.69 -18.50
N ALA A 456 -35.09 15.97 -19.74
CA ALA A 456 -36.03 16.19 -20.84
C ALA A 456 -36.69 14.88 -21.31
N GLU A 457 -35.96 13.77 -21.27
CA GLU A 457 -36.47 12.42 -21.51
C GLU A 457 -37.38 11.95 -20.38
N ASP A 458 -37.05 12.22 -19.11
CA ASP A 458 -37.92 12.01 -17.95
C ASP A 458 -39.17 12.90 -18.03
N ALA A 459 -39.06 14.15 -18.48
CA ALA A 459 -40.19 15.05 -18.62
C ALA A 459 -41.12 14.65 -19.78
N ARG A 460 -40.55 14.17 -20.90
CA ARG A 460 -41.32 13.53 -21.98
C ARG A 460 -41.97 12.24 -21.50
N ARG A 461 -41.21 11.36 -20.85
CA ARG A 461 -41.76 10.13 -20.26
C ARG A 461 -42.89 10.44 -19.29
N ARG A 462 -42.79 11.44 -18.40
CA ARG A 462 -43.89 11.86 -17.51
C ARG A 462 -45.06 12.61 -18.20
N ALA A 463 -44.90 13.02 -19.46
CA ALA A 463 -45.99 13.53 -20.29
C ALA A 463 -46.69 12.40 -21.07
N ASP A 464 -45.94 11.36 -21.44
CA ASP A 464 -46.42 10.13 -22.08
C ASP A 464 -46.97 9.10 -21.06
N GLU A 465 -46.49 9.12 -19.81
CA GLU A 465 -46.84 8.21 -18.71
C GLU A 465 -48.20 8.64 -18.13
N ASP A 466 -49.25 8.17 -18.79
CA ASP A 466 -50.67 8.19 -18.42
C ASP A 466 -51.10 9.27 -17.42
N LYS A 467 -51.79 10.28 -17.96
CA LYS A 467 -52.74 11.19 -17.28
C LYS A 467 -53.73 10.48 -16.31
N TYR A 468 -53.86 9.17 -16.42
CA TYR A 468 -54.75 8.30 -15.65
C TYR A 468 -54.02 7.20 -14.83
N GLY A 469 -52.68 7.14 -14.89
CA GLY A 469 -51.84 6.19 -14.14
C GLY A 469 -52.01 4.71 -14.49
N MET A 470 -52.55 4.39 -15.67
CA MET A 470 -52.90 3.03 -16.09
C MET A 470 -53.03 2.97 -17.62
N THR A 471 -52.38 1.99 -18.25
CA THR A 471 -52.35 1.83 -19.72
C THR A 471 -53.70 1.37 -20.28
N LEU A 472 -53.89 1.48 -21.60
CA LEU A 472 -55.14 1.02 -22.25
C LEU A 472 -55.41 -0.47 -22.00
N LEU A 473 -54.37 -1.32 -21.99
CA LEU A 473 -54.51 -2.76 -21.76
C LEU A 473 -54.92 -3.06 -20.31
N GLU A 474 -54.35 -2.36 -19.34
CA GLU A 474 -54.73 -2.49 -17.92
C GLU A 474 -56.15 -1.94 -17.68
N ALA A 475 -56.54 -0.86 -18.38
CA ALA A 475 -57.89 -0.32 -18.32
C ALA A 475 -58.93 -1.26 -18.99
N GLU A 476 -58.59 -1.90 -20.11
CA GLU A 476 -59.39 -2.95 -20.75
C GLU A 476 -59.59 -4.16 -19.82
N LEU A 477 -58.52 -4.63 -19.16
CA LEU A 477 -58.58 -5.71 -18.16
C LEU A 477 -59.40 -5.32 -16.91
N ASN A 478 -59.27 -4.09 -16.44
CA ASN A 478 -59.98 -3.56 -15.27
C ASN A 478 -61.39 -3.03 -15.56
N THR A 479 -61.92 -3.16 -16.79
CA THR A 479 -63.26 -2.69 -17.20
C THR A 479 -64.38 -3.00 -16.19
N LYS A 480 -64.44 -4.23 -15.67
CA LYS A 480 -65.46 -4.65 -14.69
C LYS A 480 -65.34 -3.97 -13.32
N LEU A 481 -64.16 -3.46 -12.97
CA LEU A 481 -63.91 -2.67 -11.76
C LEU A 481 -64.26 -1.19 -12.02
N LEU A 482 -63.83 -0.66 -13.17
CA LEU A 482 -64.10 0.72 -13.61
C LEU A 482 -65.61 0.98 -13.75
N GLN A 483 -66.37 0.03 -14.31
CA GLN A 483 -67.83 0.12 -14.41
C GLN A 483 -68.51 0.15 -13.04
N LYS A 484 -68.00 -0.60 -12.04
CA LYS A 484 -68.48 -0.52 -10.65
C LYS A 484 -68.14 0.82 -9.98
N ALA A 485 -67.09 1.49 -10.42
CA ALA A 485 -66.73 2.86 -10.02
C ALA A 485 -67.46 3.95 -10.83
N GLY A 486 -68.43 3.60 -11.69
CA GLY A 486 -69.22 4.53 -12.48
C GLY A 486 -68.61 4.94 -13.83
N ILE A 487 -67.44 4.40 -14.20
CA ILE A 487 -66.76 4.68 -15.47
C ILE A 487 -67.22 3.64 -16.50
N ALA A 488 -68.20 4.03 -17.34
CA ALA A 488 -68.86 3.11 -18.30
C ALA A 488 -67.91 2.54 -19.37
N SER A 489 -66.91 3.30 -19.79
CA SER A 489 -65.87 2.93 -20.76
C SER A 489 -64.55 3.63 -20.43
N PRO A 490 -63.38 3.05 -20.78
CA PRO A 490 -62.10 3.71 -20.60
C PRO A 490 -62.02 5.01 -21.42
N PRO A 491 -61.49 6.11 -20.87
CA PRO A 491 -61.24 7.36 -21.61
C PRO A 491 -60.47 7.13 -22.91
N LYS A 492 -60.94 7.75 -24.00
CA LYS A 492 -60.36 7.61 -25.36
C LYS A 492 -58.93 8.15 -25.48
N ASP A 493 -58.48 8.93 -24.50
CA ASP A 493 -57.19 9.61 -24.47
C ASP A 493 -56.09 8.79 -23.75
N ILE A 494 -56.38 7.58 -23.24
CA ILE A 494 -55.38 6.72 -22.59
C ILE A 494 -54.42 6.16 -23.64
N HIS A 495 -53.13 6.06 -23.31
CA HIS A 495 -52.13 5.58 -24.27
C HIS A 495 -52.15 4.06 -24.46
N ARG A 496 -52.02 3.67 -25.74
CA ARG A 496 -51.86 2.28 -26.18
C ARG A 496 -50.38 1.98 -26.40
N ARG A 497 -49.69 1.59 -25.33
CA ARG A 497 -48.36 0.96 -25.37
C ARG A 497 -48.50 -0.54 -25.11
#